data_AF-A0A561VR54-F1
#
_entry.id   AF-A0A561VR54-F1
#
_cell.length_a   1.000
_cell.length_b   1.000
_cell.length_c   1.000
_cell.angle_alpha   90.00
_cell.angle_beta   90.00
_cell.angle_gamma   90.00
#
_symmetry.space_group_name_H-M   'P 1'
#
loop_
_entity.id
_entity.type
_entity.pdbx_description
1 polymer ?
#
loop_
_entity_poly.entity_id
_entity_poly.type
_entity_poly.pdbx_seq_one_letter_code
_entity_poly.pdbx_strand_id
1 'polypeptide(L)'
;MAVEIELWSVIAEPEALALAGPGATLLTGADAAYAVGRDAVVVIGRSEDTTEMILPGPFPRLVEERLAGMLRPAVHAFARLPGGCLTLGVPRATELGYRRGALHDIRLRFEAPIPPELLGRVTPGVDWLDRVPSDPIGAMERFVAGWFAEVPAPGPPPLAAELPTALRAFHRAAAGRPEVYGRSSRILPEPAPARPDGLIPFGHEGDGVFTLLREPDGDDPRVYYDGLGDRLLPERDRLCGFLLHSTLARAAMDGPLGGMAFVDRAQARRVVAPLRRVPLRPMRWPSLFSRCYAGPGTVVLLGADEADWLEMYVGVRHPALLRRLRKLGLDWESFTG
;
A
#
# COMPACT_ATOMS: atom_id res chain seq x y z
N MET A 1 -9.50 -19.99 33.62
CA MET A 1 -8.29 -20.47 32.94
C MET A 1 -7.70 -19.31 32.17
N ALA A 2 -6.48 -18.88 32.51
CA ALA A 2 -5.80 -17.86 31.73
C ALA A 2 -5.32 -18.51 30.43
N VAL A 3 -5.69 -17.93 29.28
CA VAL A 3 -5.17 -18.37 27.98
C VAL A 3 -3.73 -17.86 27.89
N GLU A 4 -2.77 -18.77 27.88
CA GLU A 4 -1.36 -18.43 27.72
C GLU A 4 -1.11 -18.21 26.23
N ILE A 5 -0.96 -16.95 25.83
CA ILE A 5 -0.71 -16.58 24.44
C ILE A 5 0.79 -16.38 24.25
N GLU A 6 1.36 -17.20 23.38
CA GLU A 6 2.78 -17.14 23.06
C GLU A 6 3.13 -15.84 22.33
N LEU A 7 4.25 -15.22 22.70
CA LEU A 7 4.76 -14.04 22.01
C LEU A 7 4.97 -14.37 20.52
N TRP A 8 4.58 -13.46 19.63
CA TRP A 8 4.63 -13.62 18.17
C TRP A 8 3.69 -14.66 17.55
N SER A 9 2.79 -15.26 18.34
CA SER A 9 1.68 -16.05 17.79
C SER A 9 0.66 -15.16 17.06
N VAL A 10 -0.06 -15.74 16.09
CA VAL A 10 -1.20 -15.08 15.44
C VAL A 10 -2.48 -15.72 15.96
N ILE A 11 -3.37 -14.91 16.53
CA ILE A 11 -4.65 -15.35 17.11
C ILE A 11 -5.83 -14.60 16.49
N ALA A 12 -7.05 -15.06 16.71
CA ALA A 12 -8.22 -14.35 16.20
C ALA A 12 -8.46 -13.04 16.98
N GLU A 13 -8.97 -12.00 16.32
CA GLU A 13 -9.26 -10.70 16.97
C GLU A 13 -10.19 -10.84 18.21
N PRO A 14 -11.26 -11.66 18.20
CA PRO A 14 -12.07 -11.89 19.40
C PRO A 14 -11.30 -12.53 20.56
N GLU A 15 -10.34 -13.41 20.27
CA GLU A 15 -9.50 -14.06 21.29
C GLU A 15 -8.53 -13.05 21.91
N ALA A 16 -7.95 -12.16 21.10
CA ALA A 16 -7.11 -11.06 21.57
C ALA A 16 -7.88 -10.11 22.50
N LEU A 17 -9.07 -9.67 22.09
CA LEU A 17 -9.91 -8.76 22.89
C LEU A 17 -10.37 -9.38 24.21
N ALA A 18 -10.58 -10.71 24.24
CA ALA A 18 -11.01 -11.43 25.44
C ALA A 18 -9.98 -11.38 26.59
N LEU A 19 -8.72 -11.05 26.31
CA LEU A 19 -7.68 -10.90 27.34
C LEU A 19 -7.89 -9.73 28.30
N ALA A 20 -8.71 -8.74 27.92
CA ALA A 20 -9.11 -7.69 28.85
C ALA A 20 -9.95 -8.27 30.03
N GLY A 21 -10.45 -9.50 29.90
CA GLY A 21 -11.19 -10.20 30.93
C GLY A 21 -12.71 -9.99 30.82
N PRO A 22 -13.48 -10.68 31.66
CA PRO A 22 -14.94 -10.64 31.61
C PRO A 22 -15.46 -9.23 31.94
N GLY A 23 -16.46 -8.78 31.16
CA GLY A 23 -17.07 -7.46 31.33
C GLY A 23 -16.22 -6.29 30.80
N ALA A 24 -15.16 -6.58 30.03
CA ALA A 24 -14.37 -5.54 29.37
C ALA A 24 -15.21 -4.72 28.39
N THR A 25 -14.99 -3.41 28.39
CA THR A 25 -15.62 -2.49 27.43
C THR A 25 -14.84 -2.52 26.13
N LEU A 26 -15.50 -2.94 25.04
CA LEU A 26 -14.93 -2.93 23.70
C LEU A 26 -15.12 -1.55 23.05
N LEU A 27 -14.05 -1.01 22.49
CA LEU A 27 -14.04 0.30 21.84
C LEU A 27 -13.29 0.15 20.51
N THR A 28 -14.03 0.15 19.41
CA THR A 28 -13.48 0.00 18.05
C THR A 28 -13.39 1.34 17.35
N GLY A 29 -12.19 1.73 16.92
CA GLY A 29 -11.94 2.81 15.97
C GLY A 29 -11.54 2.28 14.59
N ALA A 30 -11.34 3.18 13.63
CA ALA A 30 -10.92 2.82 12.26
C ALA A 30 -9.53 2.13 12.25
N ASP A 31 -8.58 2.64 13.02
CA ASP A 31 -7.18 2.22 12.97
C ASP A 31 -6.72 1.36 14.16
N ALA A 32 -7.53 1.30 15.22
CA ALA A 32 -7.24 0.51 16.40
C ALA A 32 -8.51 0.00 17.09
N ALA A 33 -8.41 -1.16 17.73
CA ALA A 33 -9.41 -1.68 18.64
C ALA A 33 -8.85 -1.76 20.07
N TYR A 34 -9.68 -1.41 21.03
CA TYR A 34 -9.35 -1.44 22.45
C TYR A 34 -10.36 -2.32 23.19
N ALA A 35 -9.87 -3.09 24.15
CA ALA A 35 -10.71 -3.67 25.18
C ALA A 35 -10.20 -3.21 26.55
N VAL A 36 -11.05 -2.52 27.31
CA VAL A 36 -10.68 -1.99 28.63
C VAL A 36 -11.37 -2.82 29.70
N GLY A 37 -10.58 -3.64 30.38
CA GLY A 37 -11.02 -4.46 31.49
C GLY A 37 -10.60 -3.92 32.84
N ARG A 38 -10.94 -4.68 33.89
CA ARG A 38 -10.59 -4.34 35.26
C ARG A 38 -9.08 -4.37 35.48
N ASP A 39 -8.39 -5.39 34.98
CA ASP A 39 -6.97 -5.63 35.31
C ASP A 39 -6.04 -5.50 34.10
N ALA A 40 -6.60 -5.44 32.89
CA ALA A 40 -5.86 -5.39 31.64
C ALA A 40 -6.51 -4.43 30.63
N VAL A 41 -5.68 -3.84 29.79
CA VAL A 41 -6.09 -3.14 28.56
C VAL A 41 -5.52 -3.92 27.39
N VAL A 42 -6.35 -4.27 26.42
CA VAL A 42 -5.90 -4.82 25.14
C VAL A 42 -5.91 -3.70 24.12
N VAL A 43 -4.84 -3.62 23.35
CA VAL A 43 -4.74 -2.75 22.17
C VAL A 43 -4.40 -3.59 20.95
N ILE A 44 -5.21 -3.43 19.91
CA ILE A 44 -4.95 -3.99 18.59
C ILE A 44 -4.78 -2.80 17.65
N GLY A 45 -3.59 -2.66 17.07
CA GLY A 45 -3.26 -1.54 16.20
C GLY A 45 -2.28 -1.94 15.10
N ARG A 46 -1.74 -0.95 14.40
CA ARG A 46 -0.60 -1.16 13.50
C ARG A 46 0.69 -0.96 14.27
N SER A 47 1.71 -1.77 13.96
CA SER A 47 3.06 -1.56 14.47
C SER A 47 3.99 -1.33 13.30
N GLU A 48 4.69 -0.20 13.34
CA GLU A 48 5.58 0.27 12.28
C GLU A 48 7.07 0.08 12.64
N ASP A 49 7.38 -0.05 13.93
CA ASP A 49 8.73 -0.29 14.41
C ASP A 49 8.86 -1.66 15.09
N THR A 50 10.07 -2.20 15.04
CA THR A 50 10.46 -3.38 15.81
C THR A 50 10.39 -3.16 17.31
N THR A 51 10.61 -1.95 17.82
CA THR A 51 10.75 -1.69 19.26
C THR A 51 9.57 -0.92 19.84
N GLU A 52 8.72 -0.32 19.00
CA GLU A 52 7.60 0.48 19.46
C GLU A 52 6.37 0.43 18.55
N MET A 53 5.23 0.75 19.16
CA MET A 53 3.97 1.01 18.51
C MET A 53 3.50 2.40 18.93
N ILE A 54 3.13 3.20 17.93
CA ILE A 54 2.53 4.52 18.14
C ILE A 54 1.05 4.38 17.83
N LEU A 55 0.22 4.71 18.81
CA LEU A 55 -1.22 4.73 18.66
C LEU A 55 -1.63 6.19 18.46
N PRO A 56 -2.27 6.53 17.32
CA PRO A 56 -2.82 7.85 17.11
C PRO A 56 -4.20 7.98 17.77
N GLY A 57 -4.44 9.12 18.39
CA GLY A 57 -5.72 9.52 18.93
C GLY A 57 -6.64 10.20 17.90
N PRO A 58 -7.82 10.68 18.32
CA PRO A 58 -8.26 10.83 19.71
C PRO A 58 -8.62 9.49 20.37
N PHE A 59 -8.27 9.34 21.65
CA PHE A 59 -8.59 8.14 22.42
C PHE A 59 -9.94 8.25 23.10
N PRO A 60 -10.68 7.14 23.24
CA PRO A 60 -11.83 7.10 24.12
C PRO A 60 -11.43 7.46 25.55
N ARG A 61 -12.24 8.29 26.22
CA ARG A 61 -11.97 8.77 27.59
C ARG A 61 -11.66 7.64 28.58
N LEU A 62 -12.30 6.49 28.43
CA LEU A 62 -12.05 5.32 29.27
C LEU A 62 -10.62 4.77 29.13
N VAL A 63 -10.04 4.81 27.93
CA VAL A 63 -8.65 4.40 27.67
C VAL A 63 -7.68 5.40 28.31
N GLU A 64 -7.96 6.69 28.14
CA GLU A 64 -7.18 7.77 28.73
C GLU A 64 -7.15 7.69 30.26
N GLU A 65 -8.31 7.58 30.91
CA GLU A 65 -8.42 7.46 32.37
C GLU A 65 -7.67 6.23 32.89
N ARG A 66 -7.74 5.10 32.17
CA ARG A 66 -7.11 3.85 32.61
C ARG A 66 -5.58 3.89 32.48
N LEU A 67 -5.05 4.51 31.43
CA LEU A 67 -3.60 4.58 31.16
C LEU A 67 -2.92 5.74 31.89
N ALA A 68 -3.63 6.84 32.14
CA ALA A 68 -3.13 8.00 32.90
C ALA A 68 -3.20 7.81 34.43
N GLY A 69 -3.98 6.84 34.91
CA GLY A 69 -4.15 6.56 36.34
C GLY A 69 -2.89 6.03 37.06
N MET A 70 -2.88 6.14 38.40
CA MET A 70 -1.75 5.69 39.24
C MET A 70 -1.55 4.16 39.22
N LEU A 71 -2.62 3.39 39.07
CA LEU A 71 -2.58 1.93 38.93
C LEU A 71 -2.78 1.59 37.45
N ARG A 72 -1.67 1.60 36.70
CA ARG A 72 -1.65 1.25 35.28
C ARG A 72 -1.85 -0.26 35.13
N PRO A 73 -2.92 -0.73 34.49
CA PRO A 73 -3.09 -2.15 34.21
C PRO A 73 -2.06 -2.62 33.19
N ALA A 74 -1.90 -3.94 33.07
CA ALA A 74 -1.10 -4.51 32.00
C ALA A 74 -1.71 -4.14 30.64
N VAL A 75 -0.88 -3.68 29.70
CA VAL A 75 -1.31 -3.39 28.33
C VAL A 75 -0.87 -4.54 27.45
N HIS A 76 -1.80 -5.34 26.94
CA HIS A 76 -1.50 -6.37 25.94
C HIS A 76 -1.61 -5.75 24.55
N ALA A 77 -0.54 -5.80 23.76
CA ALA A 77 -0.51 -5.22 22.43
C ALA A 77 -0.49 -6.28 21.32
N PHE A 78 -1.22 -5.99 20.25
CA PHE A 78 -1.31 -6.81 19.06
C PHE A 78 -1.13 -5.96 17.80
N ALA A 79 -0.39 -6.48 16.83
CA ALA A 79 -0.37 -5.93 15.48
C ALA A 79 -1.46 -6.60 14.64
N ARG A 80 -2.34 -5.81 14.03
CA ARG A 80 -3.39 -6.32 13.14
C ARG A 80 -2.79 -6.84 11.83
N LEU A 81 -3.11 -8.08 11.47
CA LEU A 81 -2.75 -8.75 10.22
C LEU A 81 -4.02 -9.14 9.43
N PRO A 82 -3.94 -9.43 8.12
CA PRO A 82 -5.08 -9.93 7.35
C PRO A 82 -5.66 -11.26 7.88
N GLY A 83 -4.82 -12.10 8.50
CA GLY A 83 -5.19 -13.42 9.02
C GLY A 83 -5.42 -13.47 10.53
N GLY A 84 -5.38 -12.34 11.25
CA GLY A 84 -5.52 -12.31 12.71
C GLY A 84 -4.69 -11.21 13.38
N CYS A 85 -4.36 -11.41 14.65
CA CYS A 85 -3.64 -10.47 15.48
C CYS A 85 -2.31 -11.08 15.93
N LEU A 86 -1.19 -10.46 15.56
CA LEU A 86 0.14 -10.85 16.00
C LEU A 86 0.37 -10.37 17.43
N THR A 87 0.65 -11.29 18.34
CA THR A 87 0.96 -11.00 19.75
C THR A 87 2.29 -10.27 19.89
N LEU A 88 2.25 -9.05 20.44
CA LEU A 88 3.44 -8.22 20.70
C LEU A 88 3.85 -8.21 22.19
N GLY A 89 3.12 -8.95 23.03
CA GLY A 89 3.36 -9.06 24.45
C GLY A 89 2.77 -7.90 25.25
N VAL A 90 3.42 -7.56 26.36
CA VAL A 90 2.98 -6.52 27.30
C VAL A 90 3.92 -5.31 27.23
N PRO A 91 3.74 -4.37 26.27
CA PRO A 91 4.61 -3.20 26.18
C PRO A 91 4.42 -2.23 27.35
N ARG A 92 5.43 -1.39 27.53
CA ARG A 92 5.39 -0.27 28.47
C ARG A 92 4.97 1.01 27.74
N ALA A 93 3.99 1.72 28.28
CA ALA A 93 3.67 3.06 27.82
C ALA A 93 4.79 4.03 28.23
N THR A 94 5.57 4.49 27.27
CA THR A 94 6.73 5.37 27.49
C THR A 94 6.39 6.84 27.34
N GLU A 95 5.39 7.18 26.54
CA GLU A 95 4.97 8.56 26.30
C GLU A 95 3.45 8.65 26.11
N LEU A 96 2.85 9.67 26.72
CA LEU A 96 1.46 10.05 26.56
C LEU A 96 1.44 11.51 26.07
N GLY A 97 1.19 11.68 24.77
CA GLY A 97 1.16 12.98 24.12
C GLY A 97 -0.22 13.63 24.26
N TYR A 98 -0.30 14.79 24.91
CA TYR A 98 -1.54 15.54 25.06
C TYR A 98 -1.56 16.74 24.13
N ARG A 99 -2.67 16.97 23.43
CA ARG A 99 -2.92 18.23 22.70
C ARG A 99 -4.26 18.81 23.15
N ARG A 100 -4.24 20.09 23.54
CA ARG A 100 -5.43 20.80 24.04
C ARG A 100 -6.17 20.05 25.16
N GLY A 101 -5.43 19.36 26.04
CA GLY A 101 -5.97 18.65 27.19
C GLY A 101 -6.56 17.26 26.90
N ALA A 102 -6.49 16.78 25.66
CA ALA A 102 -6.89 15.42 25.29
C ALA A 102 -5.67 14.58 24.90
N LEU A 103 -5.66 13.31 25.30
CA LEU A 103 -4.68 12.34 24.86
C LEU A 103 -4.77 12.15 23.33
N HIS A 104 -3.65 12.36 22.66
CA HIS A 104 -3.55 12.38 21.20
C HIS A 104 -2.56 11.38 20.64
N ASP A 105 -1.55 10.98 21.42
CA ASP A 105 -0.54 10.01 20.99
C ASP A 105 -0.16 9.11 22.18
N ILE A 106 -0.07 7.80 21.97
CA ILE A 106 0.48 6.87 22.97
C ILE A 106 1.63 6.11 22.33
N ARG A 107 2.81 6.15 22.97
CA ARG A 107 3.94 5.31 22.59
C ARG A 107 4.05 4.11 23.50
N LEU A 108 3.97 2.93 22.91
CA LEU A 108 4.15 1.64 23.55
C LEU A 108 5.48 1.04 23.12
N ARG A 109 6.41 0.86 24.06
CA ARG A 109 7.69 0.21 23.81
C ARG A 109 7.64 -1.26 24.17
N PHE A 110 8.03 -2.13 23.25
CA PHE A 110 8.08 -3.57 23.46
C PHE A 110 9.28 -3.97 24.33
N GLU A 111 9.10 -4.99 25.17
CA GLU A 111 10.19 -5.57 25.95
C GLU A 111 11.15 -6.38 25.09
N ALA A 112 10.61 -7.12 24.10
CA ALA A 112 11.37 -7.81 23.07
C ALA A 112 11.07 -7.16 21.71
N PRO A 113 12.10 -6.85 20.88
CA PRO A 113 11.88 -6.30 19.56
C PRO A 113 11.12 -7.31 18.68
N ILE A 114 10.17 -6.83 17.88
CA ILE A 114 9.50 -7.62 16.85
C ILE A 114 10.55 -8.10 15.85
N PRO A 115 10.63 -9.41 15.58
CA PRO A 115 11.50 -9.93 14.54
C PRO A 115 11.22 -9.24 13.19
N PRO A 116 12.23 -8.72 12.47
CA PRO A 116 12.05 -7.97 11.22
C PRO A 116 11.26 -8.70 10.12
N GLU A 117 11.26 -10.03 10.15
CA GLU A 117 10.48 -10.91 9.28
C GLU A 117 8.98 -10.89 9.57
N LEU A 118 8.56 -10.50 10.78
CA LEU A 118 7.17 -10.40 11.19
C LEU A 118 6.57 -9.02 10.91
N LEU A 119 7.38 -7.95 10.86
CA LEU A 119 6.95 -6.64 10.34
C LEU A 119 6.46 -6.72 8.88
N GLY A 120 7.05 -7.63 8.10
CA GLY A 120 6.63 -7.93 6.71
C GLY A 120 5.36 -8.77 6.58
N ARG A 121 4.72 -9.18 7.69
CA ARG A 121 3.39 -9.83 7.68
C ARG A 121 2.25 -8.83 7.86
N VAL A 122 2.57 -7.60 8.31
CA VAL A 122 1.65 -6.46 8.46
C VAL A 122 1.53 -5.68 7.13
N THR A 123 2.40 -5.95 6.16
CA THR A 123 2.37 -5.36 4.81
C THR A 123 1.38 -6.09 3.89
N PRO A 124 0.88 -5.44 2.81
CA PRO A 124 -0.02 -6.09 1.86
C PRO A 124 0.59 -7.38 1.29
N GLY A 125 -0.16 -8.47 1.35
CA GLY A 125 0.25 -9.76 0.76
C GLY A 125 0.44 -9.67 -0.75
N VAL A 126 1.23 -10.61 -1.30
CA VAL A 126 1.53 -10.67 -2.75
C VAL A 126 0.63 -11.64 -3.51
N ASP A 127 -0.39 -12.21 -2.86
CA ASP A 127 -1.29 -13.22 -3.44
C ASP A 127 -2.08 -12.70 -4.66
N TRP A 128 -2.20 -11.38 -4.81
CA TRP A 128 -2.77 -10.76 -6.00
C TRP A 128 -1.93 -11.06 -7.27
N LEU A 129 -0.62 -11.31 -7.14
CA LEU A 129 0.25 -11.65 -8.27
C LEU A 129 -0.17 -12.94 -8.95
N ASP A 130 -0.66 -13.92 -8.19
CA ASP A 130 -1.08 -15.22 -8.72
C ASP A 130 -2.34 -15.11 -9.58
N ARG A 131 -3.09 -14.01 -9.44
CA ARG A 131 -4.29 -13.73 -10.23
C ARG A 131 -3.98 -13.04 -11.56
N VAL A 132 -2.85 -12.34 -11.68
CA VAL A 132 -2.56 -11.48 -12.83
C VAL A 132 -2.74 -12.19 -14.18
N PRO A 133 -2.30 -13.46 -14.38
CA PRO A 133 -2.45 -14.12 -15.68
C PRO A 133 -3.90 -14.41 -16.09
N SER A 134 -4.81 -14.61 -15.11
CA SER A 134 -6.20 -15.03 -15.35
C SER A 134 -7.24 -13.95 -15.07
N ASP A 135 -6.91 -13.01 -14.19
CA ASP A 135 -7.79 -11.98 -13.63
C ASP A 135 -6.97 -10.73 -13.25
N PRO A 136 -6.47 -9.96 -14.25
CA PRO A 136 -5.72 -8.74 -14.00
C PRO A 136 -6.55 -7.65 -13.31
N ILE A 137 -7.88 -7.65 -13.52
CA ILE A 137 -8.79 -6.70 -12.87
C ILE A 137 -8.88 -6.98 -11.37
N GLY A 138 -9.16 -8.22 -10.97
CA GLY A 138 -9.21 -8.59 -9.55
C GLY A 138 -7.84 -8.50 -8.87
N ALA A 139 -6.75 -8.71 -9.61
CA ALA A 139 -5.39 -8.44 -9.13
C ALA A 139 -5.18 -6.96 -8.81
N MET A 140 -5.60 -6.06 -9.71
CA MET A 140 -5.54 -4.61 -9.52
C MET A 140 -6.40 -4.15 -8.33
N GLU A 141 -7.66 -4.60 -8.23
CA GLU A 141 -8.54 -4.24 -7.11
C GLU A 141 -7.92 -4.65 -5.76
N ARG A 142 -7.33 -5.86 -5.67
CA ARG A 142 -6.63 -6.34 -4.47
C ARG A 142 -5.37 -5.55 -4.17
N PHE A 143 -4.56 -5.24 -5.19
CA PHE A 143 -3.38 -4.40 -5.01
C PHE A 143 -3.78 -3.02 -4.47
N VAL A 144 -4.78 -2.37 -5.07
CA VAL A 144 -5.23 -1.04 -4.63
C VAL A 144 -5.78 -1.08 -3.21
N ALA A 145 -6.62 -2.06 -2.90
CA ALA A 145 -7.18 -2.22 -1.56
C ALA A 145 -6.12 -2.45 -0.48
N GLY A 146 -5.03 -3.14 -0.81
CA GLY A 146 -3.91 -3.37 0.11
C GLY A 146 -2.95 -2.19 0.22
N TRP A 147 -2.51 -1.66 -0.93
CA TRP A 147 -1.48 -0.62 -1.00
C TRP A 147 -1.99 0.73 -0.51
N PHE A 148 -3.24 1.09 -0.84
CA PHE A 148 -3.86 2.37 -0.49
C PHE A 148 -4.91 2.22 0.62
N ALA A 149 -4.78 1.21 1.47
CA ALA A 149 -5.73 0.90 2.54
C ALA A 149 -5.94 2.05 3.53
N GLU A 150 -4.94 2.92 3.71
CA GLU A 150 -4.92 4.02 4.68
C GLU A 150 -5.62 5.28 4.15
N VAL A 151 -5.92 5.33 2.85
CA VAL A 151 -6.69 6.41 2.24
C VAL A 151 -8.17 6.03 2.32
N PRO A 152 -9.00 6.79 3.06
CA PRO A 152 -10.43 6.51 3.19
C PRO A 152 -11.09 6.44 1.82
N ALA A 153 -11.82 5.36 1.55
CA ALA A 153 -12.65 5.25 0.36
C ALA A 153 -14.07 5.73 0.69
N PRO A 154 -14.50 6.92 0.25
CA PRO A 154 -15.92 7.20 0.12
C PRO A 154 -16.54 6.21 -0.89
N GLY A 155 -17.85 5.97 -0.75
CA GLY A 155 -18.59 5.08 -1.64
C GLY A 155 -18.38 5.41 -3.13
N PRO A 156 -18.54 4.42 -4.02
CA PRO A 156 -18.25 4.60 -5.43
C PRO A 156 -19.10 5.72 -6.03
N PRO A 157 -18.52 6.67 -6.78
CA PRO A 157 -19.30 7.63 -7.54
C PRO A 157 -20.13 6.89 -8.61
N PRO A 158 -21.27 7.45 -9.06
CA PRO A 158 -22.00 6.91 -10.20
C PRO A 158 -21.10 6.96 -11.44
N LEU A 159 -20.75 5.80 -11.98
CA LEU A 159 -19.96 5.68 -13.21
C LEU A 159 -20.89 5.63 -14.41
N ALA A 160 -20.45 6.23 -15.53
CA ALA A 160 -21.15 6.10 -16.80
C ALA A 160 -21.23 4.61 -17.21
N ALA A 161 -22.42 4.17 -17.63
CA ALA A 161 -22.68 2.78 -18.02
C ALA A 161 -21.80 2.32 -19.21
N GLU A 162 -21.32 3.26 -20.01
CA GLU A 162 -20.61 3.02 -21.28
C GLU A 162 -19.09 2.79 -21.14
N LEU A 163 -18.52 2.83 -19.93
CA LEU A 163 -17.09 2.59 -19.74
C LEU A 163 -16.74 1.09 -19.85
N PRO A 164 -15.59 0.70 -20.45
CA PRO A 164 -15.10 -0.68 -20.43
C PRO A 164 -15.01 -1.24 -19.01
N THR A 165 -15.23 -2.56 -18.87
CA THR A 165 -15.24 -3.24 -17.56
C THR A 165 -13.98 -2.94 -16.73
N ALA A 166 -12.79 -2.93 -17.35
CA ALA A 166 -11.53 -2.65 -16.67
C ALA A 166 -11.46 -1.21 -16.10
N LEU A 167 -11.91 -0.20 -16.84
CA LEU A 167 -11.96 1.19 -16.36
C LEU A 167 -12.98 1.35 -15.24
N ARG A 168 -14.17 0.73 -15.36
CA ARG A 168 -15.16 0.76 -14.27
C ARG A 168 -14.60 0.19 -12.97
N ALA A 169 -13.89 -0.94 -13.05
CA ALA A 169 -13.25 -1.54 -11.89
C ALA A 169 -12.14 -0.64 -11.33
N PHE A 170 -11.31 -0.03 -12.19
CA PHE A 170 -10.30 0.94 -11.77
C PHE A 170 -10.91 2.13 -11.02
N HIS A 171 -11.93 2.78 -11.58
CA HIS A 171 -12.57 3.92 -10.92
C HIS A 171 -13.24 3.55 -9.60
N ARG A 172 -13.81 2.35 -9.50
CA ARG A 172 -14.35 1.82 -8.24
C ARG A 172 -13.24 1.64 -7.20
N ALA A 173 -12.11 1.05 -7.59
CA ALA A 173 -10.97 0.84 -6.69
C ALA A 173 -10.32 2.17 -6.25
N ALA A 174 -10.30 3.16 -7.16
CA ALA A 174 -9.75 4.49 -6.95
C ALA A 174 -10.73 5.47 -6.26
N ALA A 175 -11.97 5.06 -5.95
CA ALA A 175 -12.98 5.94 -5.40
C ALA A 175 -12.51 6.63 -4.10
N GLY A 176 -12.43 7.96 -4.17
CA GLY A 176 -11.86 8.87 -3.15
C GLY A 176 -10.43 8.60 -2.72
N ARG A 177 -9.65 7.94 -3.58
CA ARG A 177 -8.20 7.80 -3.47
C ARG A 177 -7.54 8.50 -4.66
N PRO A 178 -7.42 9.84 -4.64
CA PRO A 178 -6.88 10.60 -5.76
C PRO A 178 -5.47 10.13 -6.18
N GLU A 179 -4.71 9.56 -5.25
CA GLU A 179 -3.37 9.00 -5.49
C GLU A 179 -3.39 7.82 -6.47
N VAL A 180 -4.48 7.05 -6.53
CA VAL A 180 -4.61 5.90 -7.44
C VAL A 180 -4.73 6.36 -8.90
N TYR A 181 -5.27 7.57 -9.12
CA TYR A 181 -5.33 8.16 -10.46
C TYR A 181 -3.96 8.59 -10.99
N GLY A 182 -2.94 8.66 -10.12
CA GLY A 182 -1.60 9.13 -10.44
C GLY A 182 -1.46 10.66 -10.39
N ARG A 183 -0.24 11.13 -10.09
CA ARG A 183 0.08 12.56 -10.03
C ARG A 183 0.74 13.03 -11.32
N SER A 184 1.78 12.30 -11.72
CA SER A 184 2.63 12.64 -12.87
C SER A 184 2.09 12.02 -14.16
N SER A 185 1.51 10.82 -14.09
CA SER A 185 0.73 10.21 -15.18
C SER A 185 -0.69 10.02 -14.67
N ARG A 186 -1.69 10.67 -15.27
CA ARG A 186 -3.05 10.69 -14.74
C ARG A 186 -4.02 9.90 -15.61
N ILE A 187 -4.77 8.99 -14.99
CA ILE A 187 -6.01 8.45 -15.57
C ILE A 187 -7.14 9.45 -15.33
N LEU A 188 -7.92 9.76 -16.36
CA LEU A 188 -8.99 10.75 -16.27
C LEU A 188 -10.19 10.14 -15.52
N PRO A 189 -10.76 10.84 -14.52
CA PRO A 189 -11.93 10.35 -13.78
C PRO A 189 -13.21 10.38 -14.61
N GLU A 190 -13.28 11.26 -15.61
CA GLU A 190 -14.41 11.42 -16.50
C GLU A 190 -14.02 11.06 -17.94
N PRO A 191 -14.95 10.49 -18.74
CA PRO A 191 -14.69 10.18 -20.13
C PRO A 191 -14.45 11.45 -20.94
N ALA A 192 -13.34 11.51 -21.66
CA ALA A 192 -13.09 12.56 -22.64
C ALA A 192 -13.88 12.28 -23.93
N PRO A 193 -14.22 13.33 -24.71
CA PRO A 193 -14.84 13.14 -26.02
C PRO A 193 -13.92 12.35 -26.96
N ALA A 194 -14.54 11.51 -27.80
CA ALA A 194 -13.82 10.78 -28.83
C ALA A 194 -13.16 11.75 -29.83
N ARG A 195 -11.97 11.37 -30.30
CA ARG A 195 -11.25 12.06 -31.37
C ARG A 195 -11.92 11.81 -32.73
N PRO A 196 -11.57 12.61 -33.77
CA PRO A 196 -12.05 12.37 -35.14
C PRO A 196 -11.69 10.99 -35.71
N ASP A 197 -10.62 10.37 -35.22
CA ASP A 197 -10.19 9.00 -35.57
C ASP A 197 -10.95 7.90 -34.79
N GLY A 198 -11.89 8.28 -33.93
CA GLY A 198 -12.72 7.36 -33.13
C GLY A 198 -12.07 6.89 -31.83
N LEU A 199 -10.81 7.23 -31.56
CA LEU A 199 -10.13 6.86 -30.31
C LEU A 199 -10.57 7.76 -29.15
N ILE A 200 -10.67 7.19 -27.96
CA ILE A 200 -11.16 7.88 -26.76
C ILE A 200 -9.99 8.15 -25.81
N PRO A 201 -9.68 9.42 -25.49
CA PRO A 201 -8.72 9.75 -24.46
C PRO A 201 -9.23 9.32 -23.09
N PHE A 202 -8.34 8.73 -22.29
CA PHE A 202 -8.68 8.30 -20.92
C PHE A 202 -7.56 8.59 -19.91
N GLY A 203 -6.46 9.21 -20.33
CA GLY A 203 -5.36 9.57 -19.46
C GLY A 203 -4.33 10.44 -20.19
N HIS A 204 -3.39 10.98 -19.45
CA HIS A 204 -2.30 11.81 -19.98
C HIS A 204 -1.10 11.81 -19.04
N GLU A 205 0.09 12.06 -19.57
CA GLU A 205 1.22 12.50 -18.75
C GLU A 205 0.97 13.95 -18.32
N GLY A 206 1.38 14.30 -17.11
CA GLY A 206 0.95 15.48 -16.34
C GLY A 206 1.45 16.81 -16.91
N ASP A 207 2.49 16.77 -17.73
CA ASP A 207 2.98 17.90 -18.54
C ASP A 207 2.49 17.85 -19.99
N GLY A 208 1.65 16.88 -20.34
CA GLY A 208 1.10 16.69 -21.67
C GLY A 208 2.06 16.03 -22.66
N VAL A 209 3.17 15.41 -22.19
CA VAL A 209 4.13 14.71 -23.07
C VAL A 209 3.45 13.66 -23.94
N PHE A 210 2.48 12.92 -23.41
CA PHE A 210 1.62 12.07 -24.22
C PHE A 210 0.21 11.97 -23.66
N THR A 211 -0.72 11.60 -24.54
CA THR A 211 -2.10 11.23 -24.20
C THR A 211 -2.28 9.72 -24.30
N LEU A 212 -3.01 9.14 -23.35
CA LEU A 212 -3.43 7.75 -23.37
C LEU A 212 -4.79 7.64 -24.06
N LEU A 213 -4.85 6.85 -25.12
CA LEU A 213 -6.04 6.62 -25.93
C LEU A 213 -6.46 5.15 -25.88
N ARG A 214 -7.75 4.89 -26.01
CA ARG A 214 -8.31 3.54 -26.18
C ARG A 214 -9.20 3.43 -27.40
N GLU A 215 -9.40 2.21 -27.88
CA GLU A 215 -10.48 1.90 -28.83
C GLU A 215 -11.85 2.14 -28.16
N PRO A 216 -12.89 2.53 -28.93
CA PRO A 216 -14.21 2.85 -28.40
C PRO A 216 -14.94 1.61 -27.86
N ASP A 217 -14.78 0.46 -28.52
CA ASP A 217 -15.57 -0.75 -28.29
C ASP A 217 -14.81 -1.84 -27.52
N GLY A 218 -15.57 -2.68 -26.80
CA GLY A 218 -15.09 -3.87 -26.10
C GLY A 218 -14.79 -3.66 -24.61
N ASP A 219 -14.78 -4.77 -23.86
CA ASP A 219 -14.56 -4.75 -22.40
C ASP A 219 -13.11 -4.56 -21.99
N ASP A 220 -12.18 -4.89 -22.90
CA ASP A 220 -10.73 -4.79 -22.71
C ASP A 220 -10.07 -4.29 -24.02
N PRO A 221 -10.29 -3.02 -24.40
CA PRO A 221 -9.81 -2.45 -25.66
C PRO A 221 -8.29 -2.31 -25.71
N ARG A 222 -7.75 -2.09 -26.91
CA ARG A 222 -6.33 -1.70 -27.06
C ARG A 222 -6.09 -0.31 -26.51
N VAL A 223 -4.88 -0.10 -26.00
CA VAL A 223 -4.37 1.17 -25.48
C VAL A 223 -3.27 1.69 -26.40
N TYR A 224 -3.23 3.00 -26.58
CA TYR A 224 -2.24 3.70 -27.40
C TYR A 224 -1.69 4.92 -26.68
N TYR A 225 -0.45 5.24 -27.02
CA TYR A 225 0.18 6.51 -26.69
C TYR A 225 0.14 7.42 -27.90
N ASP A 226 -0.35 8.65 -27.72
CA ASP A 226 -0.20 9.74 -28.68
C ASP A 226 0.76 10.78 -28.12
N GLY A 227 1.90 11.02 -28.79
CA GLY A 227 2.97 11.92 -28.33
C GLY A 227 4.21 11.24 -27.76
N LEU A 228 4.16 9.94 -27.41
CA LEU A 228 5.35 9.20 -26.91
C LEU A 228 6.39 8.93 -28.02
N GLY A 229 6.01 9.06 -29.29
CA GLY A 229 6.90 8.99 -30.44
C GLY A 229 6.23 9.64 -31.66
N ASP A 230 6.87 9.56 -32.83
CA ASP A 230 6.42 10.24 -34.05
C ASP A 230 5.05 9.77 -34.59
N ARG A 231 4.55 8.64 -34.09
CA ARG A 231 3.29 8.03 -34.50
C ARG A 231 2.55 7.49 -33.28
N LEU A 232 1.24 7.34 -33.45
CA LEU A 232 0.40 6.62 -32.51
C LEU A 232 1.00 5.24 -32.23
N LEU A 233 1.34 4.99 -30.97
CA LEU A 233 2.10 3.81 -30.56
C LEU A 233 1.21 2.88 -29.72
N PRO A 234 0.89 1.66 -30.20
CA PRO A 234 0.10 0.71 -29.41
C PRO A 234 0.89 0.18 -28.21
N GLU A 235 0.27 0.17 -27.03
CA GLU A 235 0.75 -0.58 -25.87
C GLU A 235 0.67 -2.09 -26.16
N ARG A 236 1.57 -2.84 -25.51
CA ARG A 236 1.74 -4.29 -25.64
C ARG A 236 0.66 -5.07 -24.93
N ASP A 237 0.19 -4.58 -23.78
CA ASP A 237 -0.96 -5.10 -23.05
C ASP A 237 -2.24 -4.32 -23.40
N ARG A 238 -3.38 -4.97 -23.20
CA ARG A 238 -4.70 -4.34 -23.29
C ARG A 238 -5.01 -3.53 -22.04
N LEU A 239 -6.13 -2.82 -22.05
CA LEU A 239 -6.55 -1.88 -21.02
C LEU A 239 -6.43 -2.44 -19.59
N CYS A 240 -6.88 -3.68 -19.32
CA CYS A 240 -6.81 -4.27 -17.98
C CYS A 240 -5.38 -4.48 -17.48
N GLY A 241 -4.49 -5.02 -18.34
CA GLY A 241 -3.08 -5.19 -18.04
C GLY A 241 -2.36 -3.85 -17.89
N PHE A 242 -2.68 -2.90 -18.76
CA PHE A 242 -2.17 -1.53 -18.70
C PHE A 242 -2.55 -0.84 -17.39
N LEU A 243 -3.81 -0.89 -16.96
CA LEU A 243 -4.27 -0.24 -15.72
C LEU A 243 -3.58 -0.82 -14.48
N LEU A 244 -3.39 -2.14 -14.42
CA LEU A 244 -2.61 -2.77 -13.36
C LEU A 244 -1.14 -2.32 -13.39
N HIS A 245 -0.50 -2.36 -14.56
CA HIS A 245 0.90 -1.94 -14.72
C HIS A 245 1.09 -0.46 -14.35
N SER A 246 0.20 0.41 -14.83
CA SER A 246 0.19 1.83 -14.53
C SER A 246 0.04 2.08 -13.03
N THR A 247 -0.91 1.39 -12.37
CA THR A 247 -1.11 1.50 -10.91
C THR A 247 0.15 1.11 -10.13
N LEU A 248 0.84 0.04 -10.53
CA LEU A 248 2.10 -0.39 -9.92
C LEU A 248 3.23 0.60 -10.18
N ALA A 249 3.34 1.11 -11.41
CA ALA A 249 4.31 2.14 -11.76
C ALA A 249 4.08 3.41 -10.93
N ARG A 250 2.83 3.84 -10.72
CA ARG A 250 2.50 4.98 -9.85
C ARG A 250 2.86 4.72 -8.40
N ALA A 251 2.62 3.51 -7.89
CA ALA A 251 3.05 3.14 -6.56
C ALA A 251 4.58 3.23 -6.39
N ALA A 252 5.36 2.93 -7.44
CA ALA A 252 6.81 3.02 -7.44
C ALA A 252 7.35 4.45 -7.64
N MET A 253 6.75 5.23 -8.54
CA MET A 253 7.24 6.54 -8.96
C MET A 253 6.70 7.69 -8.11
N ASP A 254 5.40 7.69 -7.82
CA ASP A 254 4.70 8.81 -7.17
C ASP A 254 4.46 8.57 -5.67
N GLY A 255 4.88 7.40 -5.16
CA GLY A 255 4.69 7.01 -3.76
C GLY A 255 5.44 7.92 -2.78
N PRO A 256 4.89 8.18 -1.57
CA PRO A 256 5.51 9.09 -0.60
C PRO A 256 6.78 8.52 0.03
N LEU A 257 7.02 7.21 -0.09
CA LEU A 257 8.17 6.52 0.45
C LEU A 257 8.83 5.70 -0.66
N GLY A 258 10.11 5.96 -0.90
CA GLY A 258 10.80 5.33 -2.01
C GLY A 258 12.01 6.10 -2.50
N GLY A 259 12.38 5.84 -3.74
CA GLY A 259 13.42 6.58 -4.43
C GLY A 259 13.59 6.16 -5.88
N MET A 260 14.35 6.97 -6.60
CA MET A 260 14.81 6.72 -7.97
C MET A 260 16.33 6.67 -7.98
N ALA A 261 16.88 5.71 -8.71
CA ALA A 261 18.32 5.53 -8.91
C ALA A 261 18.60 5.03 -10.33
N PHE A 262 19.75 5.41 -10.86
CA PHE A 262 20.35 4.73 -12.01
C PHE A 262 21.22 3.59 -11.50
N VAL A 263 20.94 2.36 -11.96
CA VAL A 263 21.61 1.17 -11.45
C VAL A 263 22.18 0.33 -12.57
N ASP A 264 23.35 -0.27 -12.33
CA ASP A 264 23.89 -1.28 -13.23
C ASP A 264 23.07 -2.58 -13.16
N ARG A 265 23.33 -3.51 -14.08
CA ARG A 265 22.61 -4.79 -14.14
C ARG A 265 22.80 -5.65 -12.88
N ALA A 266 23.94 -5.57 -12.20
CA ALA A 266 24.20 -6.34 -10.98
C ALA A 266 23.46 -5.75 -9.76
N GLN A 267 23.43 -4.42 -9.63
CA GLN A 267 22.61 -3.68 -8.67
C GLN A 267 21.14 -3.98 -8.89
N ALA A 268 20.63 -3.86 -10.12
CA ALA A 268 19.24 -4.17 -10.46
C ALA A 268 18.86 -5.61 -10.05
N ARG A 269 19.70 -6.59 -10.40
CA ARG A 269 19.48 -8.00 -10.00
C ARG A 269 19.41 -8.18 -8.49
N ARG A 270 20.30 -7.51 -7.72
CA ARG A 270 20.27 -7.58 -6.25
C ARG A 270 18.98 -7.00 -5.67
N VAL A 271 18.49 -5.89 -6.22
CA VAL A 271 17.26 -5.22 -5.77
C VAL A 271 16.03 -6.08 -6.04
N VAL A 272 15.93 -6.67 -7.24
CA VAL A 272 14.73 -7.43 -7.64
C VAL A 272 14.77 -8.91 -7.24
N ALA A 273 15.91 -9.46 -6.83
CA ALA A 273 16.05 -10.85 -6.38
C ALA A 273 15.03 -11.30 -5.32
N PRO A 274 14.71 -10.51 -4.27
CA PRO A 274 13.70 -10.90 -3.28
C PRO A 274 12.25 -10.64 -3.75
N LEU A 275 12.05 -10.12 -4.96
CA LEU A 275 10.76 -9.72 -5.49
C LEU A 275 10.29 -10.69 -6.57
N ARG A 276 8.98 -10.75 -6.80
CA ARG A 276 8.39 -11.48 -7.91
C ARG A 276 8.17 -10.53 -9.07
N ARG A 277 8.62 -10.92 -10.26
CA ARG A 277 8.28 -10.20 -11.49
C ARG A 277 6.76 -10.28 -11.73
N VAL A 278 6.13 -9.15 -12.01
CA VAL A 278 4.71 -9.11 -12.36
C VAL A 278 4.55 -9.69 -13.78
N PRO A 279 3.65 -10.66 -14.01
CA PRO A 279 3.55 -11.38 -15.28
C PRO A 279 2.77 -10.58 -16.34
N LEU A 280 3.18 -9.34 -16.57
CA LEU A 280 2.69 -8.45 -17.63
C LEU A 280 3.75 -8.26 -18.72
N ARG A 281 3.33 -7.78 -19.89
CA ARG A 281 4.26 -7.35 -20.93
C ARG A 281 4.93 -6.05 -20.45
N PRO A 282 6.19 -5.79 -20.89
CA PRO A 282 6.85 -4.55 -20.51
C PRO A 282 6.05 -3.33 -20.99
N MET A 283 5.89 -2.34 -20.12
CA MET A 283 5.29 -1.04 -20.47
C MET A 283 6.27 -0.25 -21.34
N ARG A 284 5.75 0.68 -22.15
CA ARG A 284 6.57 1.53 -23.03
C ARG A 284 7.11 2.80 -22.39
N TRP A 285 6.66 3.11 -21.18
CA TRP A 285 7.02 4.27 -20.36
C TRP A 285 7.34 3.78 -18.94
N PRO A 286 8.26 4.40 -18.18
CA PRO A 286 9.15 5.51 -18.56
C PRO A 286 10.25 5.11 -19.54
N SER A 287 10.53 3.82 -19.69
CA SER A 287 11.54 3.30 -20.61
C SER A 287 10.93 2.24 -21.54
N LEU A 288 11.58 1.98 -22.68
CA LEU A 288 11.01 1.14 -23.75
C LEU A 288 10.59 -0.26 -23.29
N PHE A 289 11.29 -0.86 -22.31
CA PHE A 289 10.92 -2.13 -21.70
C PHE A 289 10.81 -2.06 -20.18
N SER A 290 10.05 -1.10 -19.65
CA SER A 290 9.79 -1.00 -18.22
C SER A 290 9.02 -2.21 -17.66
N ARG A 291 9.46 -2.74 -16.52
CA ARG A 291 8.86 -3.92 -15.86
C ARG A 291 8.65 -3.67 -14.38
N CYS A 292 7.50 -4.08 -13.87
CA CYS A 292 7.24 -4.12 -12.43
C CYS A 292 7.69 -5.43 -11.77
N TYR A 293 8.23 -5.30 -10.57
CA TYR A 293 8.48 -6.37 -9.61
C TYR A 293 7.78 -5.99 -8.30
N ALA A 294 7.19 -6.97 -7.63
CA ALA A 294 6.48 -6.73 -6.39
C ALA A 294 6.87 -7.74 -5.31
N GLY A 295 6.93 -7.25 -4.09
CA GLY A 295 7.13 -8.02 -2.87
C GLY A 295 6.26 -7.44 -1.75
N PRO A 296 6.28 -8.04 -0.54
CA PRO A 296 5.52 -7.54 0.59
C PRO A 296 5.82 -6.05 0.88
N GLY A 297 4.85 -5.17 0.61
CA GLY A 297 4.97 -3.72 0.79
C GLY A 297 6.04 -3.02 -0.07
N THR A 298 6.52 -3.64 -1.14
CA THR A 298 7.53 -3.06 -2.04
C THR A 298 7.12 -3.26 -3.49
N VAL A 299 7.20 -2.21 -4.31
CA VAL A 299 7.06 -2.28 -5.77
C VAL A 299 8.28 -1.62 -6.38
N VAL A 300 8.87 -2.28 -7.37
CA VAL A 300 9.99 -1.77 -8.16
C VAL A 300 9.55 -1.68 -9.61
N LEU A 301 9.74 -0.52 -10.22
CA LEU A 301 9.65 -0.33 -11.66
C LEU A 301 11.07 -0.21 -12.19
N LEU A 302 11.46 -1.15 -13.05
CA LEU A 302 12.79 -1.17 -13.65
C LEU A 302 12.66 -0.94 -15.16
N GLY A 303 13.21 0.16 -15.63
CA GLY A 303 13.47 0.40 -17.04
C GLY A 303 14.55 -0.56 -17.53
N ALA A 304 14.21 -1.44 -18.46
CA ALA A 304 15.21 -2.20 -19.19
C ALA A 304 15.34 -1.61 -20.59
N ASP A 305 16.54 -1.18 -20.95
CA ASP A 305 16.92 -0.84 -22.31
C ASP A 305 18.31 -1.44 -22.63
N GLU A 306 18.88 -1.08 -23.78
CA GLU A 306 20.22 -1.55 -24.16
C GLU A 306 21.35 -0.79 -23.43
N ALA A 307 21.03 0.20 -22.59
CA ALA A 307 22.02 1.01 -21.92
C ALA A 307 22.76 0.26 -20.79
N ASP A 308 23.90 0.83 -20.40
CA ASP A 308 24.71 0.33 -19.29
C ASP A 308 24.08 0.61 -17.92
N TRP A 309 23.22 1.64 -17.86
CA TRP A 309 22.51 2.08 -16.66
C TRP A 309 21.01 1.92 -16.85
N LEU A 310 20.36 1.33 -15.86
CA LEU A 310 18.94 1.07 -15.84
C LEU A 310 18.27 2.08 -14.92
N GLU A 311 17.26 2.77 -15.43
CA GLU A 311 16.41 3.63 -14.63
C GLU A 311 15.53 2.77 -13.70
N MET A 312 15.60 3.01 -12.39
CA MET A 312 14.87 2.23 -11.40
C MET A 312 14.13 3.13 -10.43
N TYR A 313 12.84 2.87 -10.27
CA TYR A 313 11.98 3.47 -9.25
C TYR A 313 11.58 2.42 -8.23
N VAL A 314 11.62 2.77 -6.95
CA VAL A 314 11.23 1.90 -5.86
C VAL A 314 10.22 2.63 -5.00
N GLY A 315 9.04 2.04 -4.85
CA GLY A 315 8.02 2.47 -3.90
C GLY A 315 7.91 1.48 -2.76
N VAL A 316 7.84 1.97 -1.54
CA VAL A 316 7.56 1.14 -0.37
C VAL A 316 6.34 1.65 0.37
N ARG A 317 5.63 0.74 0.99
CA ARG A 317 4.44 1.07 1.77
C ARG A 317 4.79 1.53 3.19
N HIS A 318 6.02 1.26 3.65
CA HIS A 318 6.38 1.37 5.05
C HIS A 318 7.78 1.98 5.27
N PRO A 319 7.94 2.99 6.16
CA PRO A 319 9.24 3.64 6.39
C PRO A 319 10.37 2.68 6.81
N ALA A 320 10.07 1.64 7.59
CA ALA A 320 11.04 0.61 7.96
C ALA A 320 11.69 -0.11 6.75
N LEU A 321 11.01 -0.18 5.60
CA LEU A 321 11.57 -0.78 4.38
C LEU A 321 12.64 0.11 3.74
N LEU A 322 12.60 1.43 3.97
CA LEU A 322 13.63 2.36 3.48
C LEU A 322 15.01 2.03 4.06
N ARG A 323 15.08 1.56 5.31
CA ARG A 323 16.35 1.13 5.94
C ARG A 323 17.01 -0.02 5.15
N ARG A 324 16.22 -0.92 4.56
CA ARG A 324 16.74 -2.02 3.72
C ARG A 324 17.29 -1.47 2.41
N LEU A 325 16.57 -0.55 1.78
CA LEU A 325 16.99 0.11 0.54
C LEU A 325 18.28 0.91 0.74
N ARG A 326 18.41 1.63 1.86
CA ARG A 326 19.62 2.39 2.21
C ARG A 326 20.86 1.51 2.32
N LYS A 327 20.72 0.30 2.88
CA LYS A 327 21.82 -0.68 3.00
C LYS A 327 22.32 -1.23 1.67
N LEU A 328 21.56 -1.06 0.58
CA LEU A 328 21.99 -1.49 -0.76
C LEU A 328 23.08 -0.58 -1.34
N GLY A 329 23.29 0.62 -0.77
CA GLY A 329 24.33 1.53 -1.19
C GLY A 329 24.21 1.98 -2.65
N LEU A 330 22.96 2.18 -3.11
CA LEU A 330 22.69 2.71 -4.44
C LEU A 330 22.93 4.22 -4.46
N ASP A 331 23.32 4.73 -5.63
CA ASP A 331 23.40 6.16 -5.89
C ASP A 331 22.00 6.67 -6.24
N TRP A 332 21.32 7.25 -5.25
CA TRP A 332 19.94 7.69 -5.40
C TRP A 332 19.88 9.11 -5.95
N GLU A 333 19.23 9.28 -7.09
CA GLU A 333 18.85 10.60 -7.62
C GLU A 333 17.79 11.26 -6.74
N SER A 334 16.88 10.45 -6.20
CA SER A 334 15.93 10.87 -5.18
C SER A 334 15.67 9.75 -4.20
N PHE A 335 15.59 10.05 -2.90
CA PHE A 335 15.32 9.06 -1.87
C PHE A 335 14.68 9.71 -0.64
N THR A 336 13.62 9.09 -0.13
CA THR A 336 12.82 9.67 0.96
C THR A 336 13.22 9.16 2.35
N GLY A 337 14.32 8.40 2.49
CA GLY A 337 14.81 8.00 3.81
C GLY A 337 16.05 7.14 3.85
#